data_AF-A0A0Q9MK70-F1
#
_entry.id   AF-A0A0Q9MK70-F1
#
_cell.length_a   1.000
_cell.length_b   1.000
_cell.length_c   1.000
_cell.angle_alpha   90.00
_cell.angle_beta   90.00
_cell.angle_gamma   90.00
#
_symmetry.space_group_name_H-M   'P 1'
#
loop_
_entity.id
_entity.type
_entity.pdbx_description
1 polymer ?
#
loop_
_entity_poly.entity_id
_entity_poly.type
_entity_poly.pdbx_seq_one_letter_code
_entity_poly.pdbx_strand_id
1 'polypeptide(L)'
;MGKLMENGVTDRLWDKDVQEFIEACKHEKLSSVVLGYSEMDDGRKILNVTALYRTRRLGLILVGYRWVEHPERGWLPEFFVGNQTVPAAQQGAAVFGIAWRTGLRRERRHLRSALLTVREIFFKAQMVRAALDVEHLKALTNEEEVSVARAQELTLQTLNDLAYLYSAH
;
A
#
# COMPACT_ATOMS: atom_id res chain seq x y z
N MET A 1 -38.49 -20.07 3.36
CA MET A 1 -38.63 -18.60 3.31
C MET A 1 -37.76 -18.04 4.43
N GLY A 2 -36.65 -17.37 4.10
CA GLY A 2 -35.68 -16.87 5.10
C GLY A 2 -34.21 -17.14 4.76
N LYS A 3 -33.75 -16.79 3.55
CA LYS A 3 -32.34 -16.77 3.15
C LYS A 3 -32.14 -15.68 2.09
N LEU A 4 -32.26 -14.41 2.49
CA LEU A 4 -32.12 -13.29 1.56
C LEU A 4 -31.50 -12.02 2.20
N MET A 5 -30.97 -12.09 3.42
CA MET A 5 -30.46 -10.90 4.13
C MET A 5 -28.99 -10.97 4.57
N GLU A 6 -28.19 -11.95 4.12
CA GLU A 6 -26.76 -12.01 4.50
C GLU A 6 -25.78 -11.70 3.35
N ASN A 7 -26.18 -11.80 2.08
CA ASN A 7 -25.24 -11.60 0.96
C ASN A 7 -25.13 -10.15 0.46
N GLY A 8 -26.03 -9.25 0.89
CA GLY A 8 -26.07 -7.87 0.37
C GLY A 8 -25.08 -6.89 1.02
N VAL A 9 -24.50 -7.25 2.16
CA VAL A 9 -23.55 -6.39 2.90
C VAL A 9 -22.10 -6.74 2.55
N THR A 10 -21.80 -8.02 2.29
CA THR A 10 -20.48 -8.50 1.85
C THR A 10 -20.09 -7.99 0.46
N ASP A 11 -20.99 -8.05 -0.53
CA ASP A 11 -20.73 -7.49 -1.87
C ASP A 11 -20.49 -5.97 -1.83
N ARG A 12 -21.27 -5.24 -1.03
CA ARG A 12 -21.22 -3.78 -0.99
C ARG A 12 -20.01 -3.21 -0.24
N LEU A 13 -19.54 -3.88 0.81
CA LEU A 13 -18.35 -3.43 1.55
C LEU A 13 -17.08 -3.68 0.74
N TRP A 14 -16.99 -4.85 0.10
CA TRP A 14 -15.91 -5.17 -0.84
C TRP A 14 -15.90 -4.20 -2.00
N ASP A 15 -17.05 -3.90 -2.61
CA ASP A 15 -17.13 -2.91 -3.67
C ASP A 15 -16.61 -1.55 -3.22
N LYS A 16 -16.99 -1.09 -2.02
CA LYS A 16 -16.56 0.22 -1.54
C LYS A 16 -15.06 0.27 -1.25
N ASP A 17 -14.54 -0.65 -0.44
CA ASP A 17 -13.13 -0.62 -0.04
C ASP A 17 -12.21 -0.88 -1.26
N VAL A 18 -12.62 -1.76 -2.17
CA VAL A 18 -11.91 -2.00 -3.44
C VAL A 18 -11.97 -0.77 -4.34
N GLN A 19 -13.12 -0.11 -4.48
CA GLN A 19 -13.23 1.13 -5.26
C GLN A 19 -12.37 2.25 -4.67
N GLU A 20 -12.35 2.41 -3.35
CA GLU A 20 -11.50 3.41 -2.68
C GLU A 20 -10.01 3.09 -2.85
N PHE A 21 -9.62 1.82 -2.84
CA PHE A 21 -8.25 1.39 -3.15
C PHE A 21 -7.87 1.68 -4.61
N ILE A 22 -8.75 1.33 -5.56
CA ILE A 22 -8.58 1.61 -6.98
C ILE A 22 -8.43 3.12 -7.21
N GLU A 23 -9.27 3.94 -6.59
CA GLU A 23 -9.23 5.39 -6.74
C GLU A 23 -7.93 5.98 -6.19
N ALA A 24 -7.45 5.48 -5.04
CA ALA A 24 -6.15 5.89 -4.50
C ALA A 24 -4.98 5.57 -5.45
N CYS A 25 -5.09 4.52 -6.26
CA CYS A 25 -4.06 4.12 -7.23
C CYS A 25 -3.98 5.05 -8.46
N LYS A 26 -5.04 5.81 -8.80
CA LYS A 26 -5.12 6.63 -10.03
C LYS A 26 -4.38 7.97 -9.97
N HIS A 27 -3.47 8.16 -9.03
CA HIS A 27 -2.80 9.44 -8.83
C HIS A 27 -1.90 9.85 -10.02
N GLU A 28 -2.11 11.05 -10.58
CA GLU A 28 -1.48 11.54 -11.83
C GLU A 28 0.06 11.55 -11.87
N LYS A 29 0.72 11.54 -10.71
CA LYS A 29 2.20 11.53 -10.60
C LYS A 29 2.79 10.18 -10.19
N LEU A 30 1.95 9.20 -9.89
CA LEU A 30 2.37 7.86 -9.47
C LEU A 30 2.05 6.87 -10.58
N SER A 31 2.95 5.94 -10.79
CA SER A 31 2.84 4.86 -11.77
C SER A 31 3.48 3.61 -11.21
N SER A 32 3.17 2.43 -11.78
CA SER A 32 3.78 1.16 -11.36
C SER A 32 3.68 0.94 -9.85
N VAL A 33 2.47 1.10 -9.30
CA VAL A 33 2.21 0.87 -7.87
C VAL A 33 2.36 -0.63 -7.59
N VAL A 34 3.18 -0.97 -6.60
CA VAL A 34 3.46 -2.35 -6.18
C VAL A 34 3.33 -2.44 -4.66
N LEU A 35 2.65 -3.49 -4.21
CA LEU A 35 2.51 -3.87 -2.81
C LEU A 35 3.45 -5.04 -2.49
N GLY A 36 4.03 -5.00 -1.30
CA GLY A 36 4.86 -6.09 -0.77
C GLY A 36 4.65 -6.27 0.74
N TYR A 37 5.34 -7.23 1.34
CA TYR A 37 5.34 -7.42 2.78
C TYR A 37 6.72 -7.14 3.39
N SER A 38 6.73 -6.54 4.59
CA SER A 38 7.80 -6.72 5.57
C SER A 38 7.34 -7.79 6.56
N GLU A 39 8.24 -8.70 6.94
CA GLU A 39 8.00 -9.68 8.01
C GLU A 39 8.61 -9.16 9.31
N MET A 40 7.80 -9.10 10.36
CA MET A 40 8.22 -8.72 11.71
C MET A 40 8.85 -9.91 12.44
N ASP A 41 9.53 -9.64 13.55
CA ASP A 41 10.17 -10.66 14.39
C ASP A 41 9.19 -11.70 14.95
N ASP A 42 7.91 -11.35 15.05
CA ASP A 42 6.83 -12.25 15.49
C ASP A 42 6.12 -12.97 14.33
N GLY A 43 6.68 -12.91 13.12
CA GLY A 43 6.16 -13.54 11.91
C GLY A 43 4.97 -12.80 11.28
N ARG A 44 4.53 -11.67 11.84
CA ARG A 44 3.47 -10.87 11.22
C ARG A 44 3.97 -10.18 9.96
N LYS A 45 3.18 -10.28 8.89
CA LYS A 45 3.41 -9.57 7.63
C LYS A 45 2.68 -8.22 7.60
N ILE A 46 3.42 -7.14 7.37
CA ILE A 46 2.88 -5.79 7.20
C ILE A 46 3.06 -5.35 5.76
N LEU A 47 2.01 -4.78 5.15
CA LEU A 47 2.08 -4.28 3.78
C LEU A 47 3.06 -3.10 3.66
N ASN A 48 3.71 -3.01 2.52
CA ASN A 48 4.47 -1.87 2.05
C ASN A 48 3.91 -1.45 0.68
N VAL A 49 4.06 -0.18 0.33
CA VAL A 49 3.68 0.36 -0.96
C VAL A 49 4.89 1.02 -1.60
N THR A 50 5.14 0.68 -2.86
CA THR A 50 6.17 1.29 -3.69
C THR A 50 5.53 1.80 -4.98
N ALA A 51 5.99 2.94 -5.50
CA ALA A 51 5.53 3.49 -6.77
C ALA A 51 6.64 4.28 -7.45
N LEU A 52 6.52 4.48 -8.76
CA LEU A 52 7.35 5.40 -9.53
C LEU A 52 6.71 6.79 -9.55
N TYR A 53 7.42 7.77 -9.00
CA TYR A 53 7.06 9.18 -9.02
C TYR A 53 7.65 9.89 -10.25
N ARG A 54 6.79 10.49 -11.07
CA ARG A 54 7.18 11.25 -12.25
C ARG A 54 7.62 12.67 -11.89
N THR A 55 8.92 12.91 -11.92
CA THR A 55 9.50 14.24 -11.66
C THR A 55 9.53 15.09 -12.92
N ARG A 56 9.61 16.41 -12.77
CA ARG A 56 9.77 17.31 -13.93
C ARG A 56 11.21 17.38 -14.47
N ARG A 57 12.21 16.92 -13.70
CA ARG A 57 13.64 17.16 -13.98
C ARG A 57 14.51 15.92 -14.03
N LEU A 58 14.25 14.95 -13.16
CA LEU A 58 15.13 13.82 -12.88
C LEU A 58 14.58 12.51 -13.49
N GLY A 59 13.50 12.57 -14.26
CA GLY A 59 12.80 11.38 -14.75
C GLY A 59 11.92 10.73 -13.67
N LEU A 60 11.91 9.41 -13.62
CA LEU A 60 11.15 8.62 -12.66
C LEU A 60 12.01 8.34 -11.42
N ILE A 61 11.45 8.54 -10.23
CA ILE A 61 12.10 8.24 -8.95
C ILE A 61 11.20 7.32 -8.14
N LEU A 62 11.80 6.30 -7.52
CA LEU A 62 11.08 5.39 -6.63
C LEU A 62 10.63 6.12 -5.36
N VAL A 63 9.37 5.99 -5.00
CA VAL A 63 8.82 6.49 -3.73
C VAL A 63 8.03 5.39 -3.05
N GLY A 64 7.87 5.47 -1.74
CA GLY A 64 7.06 4.48 -1.06
C GLY A 64 6.81 4.75 0.40
N TYR A 65 6.02 3.87 0.99
CA TYR A 65 5.67 3.80 2.40
C TYR A 65 5.95 2.37 2.87
N ARG A 66 6.83 2.23 3.85
CA ARG A 66 7.23 0.91 4.35
C ARG A 66 7.40 0.90 5.85
N TRP A 67 7.32 -0.29 6.43
CA TRP A 67 7.69 -0.53 7.82
C TRP A 67 9.12 -1.07 7.90
N VAL A 68 9.89 -0.49 8.81
CA VAL A 68 11.28 -0.87 9.08
C VAL A 68 11.51 -0.94 10.59
N GLU A 69 12.33 -1.89 10.99
CA GLU A 69 12.78 -2.03 12.37
C GLU A 69 13.85 -0.97 12.69
N HIS A 70 13.64 -0.22 13.78
CA HIS A 70 14.63 0.69 14.33
C HIS A 70 15.17 0.15 15.67
N PRO A 71 16.50 0.13 15.86
CA PRO A 71 17.11 -0.46 17.06
C PRO A 71 16.58 0.07 18.40
N GLU A 72 16.23 1.36 18.46
CA GLU A 72 15.81 2.02 19.72
C GLU A 72 14.30 2.22 19.84
N ARG A 73 13.53 2.01 18.76
CA ARG A 73 12.11 2.40 18.69
C ARG A 73 11.20 1.30 18.16
N GLY A 74 11.77 0.14 17.84
CA GLY A 74 11.05 -0.94 17.19
C GLY A 74 10.61 -0.59 15.78
N TRP A 75 9.60 -1.30 15.30
CA TRP A 75 9.05 -1.14 13.96
C TRP A 75 8.31 0.18 13.80
N LEU A 76 8.76 1.03 12.88
CA LEU A 76 8.11 2.30 12.56
C LEU A 76 7.88 2.43 11.05
N PRO A 77 6.78 3.12 10.65
CA PRO A 77 6.56 3.44 9.27
C PRO A 77 7.46 4.61 8.82
N GLU A 78 8.00 4.50 7.62
CA GLU A 78 8.76 5.56 6.96
C GLU A 78 8.31 5.76 5.51
N PHE A 79 8.45 7.01 5.05
CA PHE A 79 8.45 7.32 3.63
C PHE A 79 9.85 7.22 3.08
N PHE A 80 9.98 6.78 1.83
CA PHE A 80 11.24 6.87 1.08
C PHE A 80 11.04 7.55 -0.27
N VAL A 81 12.10 8.23 -0.73
CA VAL A 81 12.20 8.88 -2.04
C VAL A 81 13.62 8.64 -2.55
N GLY A 82 13.77 7.75 -3.52
CA GLY A 82 15.06 7.17 -3.90
C GLY A 82 15.76 6.58 -2.67
N ASN A 83 16.99 7.02 -2.42
CA ASN A 83 17.80 6.54 -1.28
C ASN A 83 17.58 7.35 0.01
N GLN A 84 16.65 8.30 0.02
CA GLN A 84 16.38 9.13 1.20
C GLN A 84 15.13 8.63 1.90
N THR A 85 15.14 8.62 3.23
CA THR A 85 13.97 8.24 4.04
C THR A 85 13.62 9.29 5.09
N VAL A 86 12.39 9.21 5.58
CA VAL A 86 11.86 10.06 6.65
C VAL A 86 10.75 9.32 7.42
N PRO A 87 10.73 9.38 8.77
CA PRO A 87 9.66 8.78 9.54
C PRO A 87 8.27 9.30 9.14
N ALA A 88 7.30 8.43 8.95
CA ALA A 88 5.96 8.82 8.49
C ALA A 88 5.15 9.59 9.54
N ALA A 89 5.53 9.46 10.82
CA ALA A 89 5.00 10.27 11.92
C ALA A 89 5.34 11.77 11.77
N GLN A 90 6.44 12.09 11.07
CA GLN A 90 6.87 13.47 10.87
C GLN A 90 6.27 14.03 9.56
N GLN A 91 5.10 14.65 9.66
CA GLN A 91 4.51 15.37 8.54
C GLN A 91 5.00 16.84 8.51
N GLY A 92 5.21 17.39 7.31
CA GLY A 92 5.59 18.80 7.14
C GLY A 92 7.10 19.02 6.93
N ALA A 93 7.80 19.58 7.93
CA ALA A 93 9.23 19.95 7.87
C ALA A 93 10.12 18.82 7.32
N ALA A 94 9.86 17.59 7.73
CA ALA A 94 10.65 16.44 7.34
C ALA A 94 10.45 16.05 5.85
N VAL A 95 9.25 16.25 5.32
CA VAL A 95 8.96 16.13 3.87
C VAL A 95 9.63 17.26 3.06
N PHE A 96 9.84 18.43 3.65
CA PHE A 96 10.68 19.45 3.02
C PHE A 96 12.16 19.06 3.00
N GLY A 97 12.66 18.47 4.09
CA GLY A 97 14.02 17.94 4.18
C GLY A 97 14.30 16.85 3.13
N ILE A 98 13.37 15.92 2.92
CA ILE A 98 13.55 14.87 1.90
C ILE A 98 13.49 15.46 0.48
N ALA A 99 12.60 16.43 0.21
CA ALA A 99 12.55 17.12 -1.08
C ALA A 99 13.84 17.89 -1.39
N TRP A 100 14.51 18.47 -0.37
CA TRP A 100 15.81 19.10 -0.56
C TRP A 100 16.91 18.09 -0.86
N ARG A 101 17.04 17.03 -0.06
CA ARG A 101 18.07 15.99 -0.23
C ARG A 101 17.96 15.24 -1.56
N THR A 102 16.76 15.19 -2.14
CA THR A 102 16.48 14.54 -3.43
C THR A 102 16.48 15.49 -4.63
N GLY A 103 16.79 16.78 -4.44
CA GLY A 103 16.80 17.77 -5.52
C GLY A 103 15.42 18.22 -6.02
N LEU A 104 14.34 17.81 -5.34
CA LEU A 104 12.93 18.06 -5.68
C LEU A 104 12.33 19.29 -4.97
N ARG A 105 13.14 20.26 -4.53
CA ARG A 105 12.68 21.46 -3.81
C ARG A 105 11.53 22.18 -4.51
N ARG A 106 11.61 22.34 -5.83
CA ARG A 106 10.61 23.04 -6.65
C ARG A 106 9.30 22.26 -6.78
N GLU A 107 9.33 20.96 -6.52
CA GLU A 107 8.19 20.04 -6.63
C GLU A 107 7.67 19.59 -5.26
N ARG A 108 8.21 20.14 -4.16
CA ARG A 108 7.90 19.75 -2.76
C ARG A 108 6.41 19.58 -2.44
N ARG A 109 5.53 20.39 -3.01
CA ARG A 109 4.07 20.28 -2.82
C ARG A 109 3.50 19.03 -3.50
N HIS A 110 3.90 18.77 -4.74
CA HIS A 110 3.51 17.58 -5.50
C HIS A 110 4.12 16.32 -4.90
N LEU A 111 5.39 16.36 -4.49
CA LEU A 111 6.03 15.24 -3.79
C LEU A 111 5.32 14.92 -2.49
N ARG A 112 4.96 15.94 -1.68
CA ARG A 112 4.16 15.73 -0.47
C ARG A 112 2.82 15.08 -0.79
N SER A 113 2.12 15.55 -1.82
CA SER A 113 0.85 14.95 -2.27
C SER A 113 1.04 13.49 -2.62
N ALA A 114 2.04 13.17 -3.44
CA ALA A 114 2.37 11.81 -3.84
C ALA A 114 2.68 10.90 -2.64
N LEU A 115 3.46 11.37 -1.66
CA LEU A 115 3.75 10.60 -0.44
C LEU A 115 2.49 10.37 0.40
N LEU A 116 1.62 11.38 0.54
CA LEU A 116 0.33 11.20 1.21
C LEU A 116 -0.54 10.16 0.49
N THR A 117 -0.55 10.17 -0.84
CA THR A 117 -1.29 9.19 -1.62
C THR A 117 -0.71 7.79 -1.48
N VAL A 118 0.61 7.60 -1.47
CA VAL A 118 1.21 6.28 -1.20
C VAL A 118 0.79 5.76 0.19
N ARG A 119 0.73 6.63 1.21
CA ARG A 119 0.20 6.25 2.53
C ARG A 119 -1.29 5.93 2.48
N GLU A 120 -2.07 6.64 1.69
CA GLU A 120 -3.49 6.35 1.47
C GLU A 120 -3.69 4.98 0.80
N ILE A 121 -2.95 4.70 -0.27
CA ILE A 121 -2.90 3.37 -0.92
C ILE A 121 -2.61 2.29 0.11
N PHE A 122 -1.63 2.50 1.00
CA PHE A 122 -1.33 1.54 2.08
C PHE A 122 -2.56 1.28 2.96
N PHE A 123 -3.24 2.32 3.46
CA PHE A 123 -4.39 2.11 4.35
C PHE A 123 -5.58 1.47 3.62
N LYS A 124 -5.86 1.87 2.38
CA LYS A 124 -6.93 1.26 1.59
C LYS A 124 -6.63 -0.20 1.26
N ALA A 125 -5.39 -0.50 0.87
CA ALA A 125 -4.95 -1.87 0.65
C ALA A 125 -5.06 -2.73 1.92
N GLN A 126 -4.78 -2.19 3.10
CA GLN A 126 -4.93 -2.91 4.37
C GLN A 126 -6.40 -3.28 4.66
N MET A 127 -7.35 -2.40 4.32
CA MET A 127 -8.79 -2.70 4.45
C MET A 127 -9.19 -3.85 3.53
N VAL A 128 -8.81 -3.78 2.26
CA VAL A 128 -9.09 -4.83 1.26
C VAL A 128 -8.41 -6.14 1.64
N ARG A 129 -7.15 -6.08 2.11
CA ARG A 129 -6.37 -7.25 2.57
C ARG A 129 -7.07 -8.01 3.68
N ALA A 130 -7.54 -7.31 4.71
CA ALA A 130 -8.19 -7.96 5.85
C ALA A 130 -9.41 -8.78 5.43
N ALA A 131 -10.13 -8.31 4.40
CA ALA A 131 -11.26 -9.03 3.85
C ALA A 131 -10.81 -10.19 2.94
N LEU A 132 -9.85 -9.97 2.03
CA LEU A 132 -9.29 -10.97 1.13
C LEU A 132 -8.66 -12.16 1.87
N ASP A 133 -7.92 -11.90 2.95
CA ASP A 133 -7.29 -12.95 3.75
C ASP A 133 -8.35 -13.92 4.30
N VAL A 134 -9.50 -13.41 4.75
CA VAL A 134 -10.61 -14.24 5.25
C VAL A 134 -11.25 -15.05 4.13
N GLU A 135 -11.45 -14.46 2.96
CA GLU A 135 -12.05 -15.15 1.81
C GLU A 135 -11.15 -16.24 1.24
N HIS A 136 -9.86 -15.94 1.04
CA HIS A 136 -8.90 -16.93 0.58
C HIS A 136 -8.71 -18.07 1.58
N LEU A 137 -8.72 -17.78 2.88
CA LEU A 137 -8.71 -18.83 3.90
C LEU A 137 -9.94 -19.74 3.80
N LYS A 138 -11.14 -19.17 3.63
CA LYS A 138 -12.37 -19.97 3.43
C LYS A 138 -12.34 -20.80 2.15
N ALA A 139 -11.80 -20.26 1.06
CA ALA A 139 -11.67 -20.99 -0.20
C ALA A 139 -10.73 -22.19 -0.04
N LEU A 140 -9.61 -21.99 0.65
CA LEU A 140 -8.59 -23.03 0.88
C LEU A 140 -9.01 -24.07 1.92
N THR A 141 -9.95 -23.79 2.82
CA THR A 141 -10.43 -24.80 3.81
C THR A 141 -11.08 -26.04 3.21
N ASN A 142 -11.34 -26.06 1.90
CA ASN A 142 -11.82 -27.25 1.18
C ASN A 142 -10.67 -28.08 0.56
N GLU A 143 -9.41 -27.69 0.75
CA GLU A 143 -8.21 -28.38 0.26
C GLU A 143 -7.42 -28.98 1.45
N GLU A 144 -6.81 -30.15 1.26
CA GLU A 144 -6.26 -31.02 2.32
C GLU A 144 -5.14 -30.39 3.19
N GLU A 145 -4.55 -29.27 2.78
CA GLU A 145 -3.62 -28.48 3.60
C GLU A 145 -3.85 -26.96 3.46
N VAL A 146 -4.49 -26.37 4.47
CA VAL A 146 -4.70 -24.91 4.55
C VAL A 146 -3.41 -24.24 5.06
N SER A 147 -2.73 -23.50 4.19
CA SER A 147 -1.63 -22.64 4.60
C SER A 147 -2.06 -21.18 4.63
N VAL A 148 -2.01 -20.56 5.81
CA VAL A 148 -2.18 -19.10 5.99
C VAL A 148 -1.24 -18.32 5.08
N ALA A 149 -0.02 -18.83 4.87
CA ALA A 149 0.94 -18.20 3.97
C ALA A 149 0.45 -18.18 2.52
N ARG A 150 -0.24 -19.25 2.07
CA ARG A 150 -0.80 -19.34 0.73
C ARG A 150 -1.96 -18.36 0.52
N ALA A 151 -2.84 -18.22 1.51
CA ALA A 151 -3.91 -17.23 1.47
C ALA A 151 -3.35 -15.81 1.34
N GLN A 152 -2.32 -15.49 2.13
CA GLN A 152 -1.66 -14.18 2.10
C GLN A 152 -0.95 -13.90 0.77
N GLU A 153 -0.35 -14.92 0.12
CA GLU A 153 0.21 -14.79 -1.22
C GLU A 153 -0.85 -14.44 -2.27
N LEU A 154 -1.98 -15.15 -2.25
CA LEU A 154 -3.11 -14.88 -3.15
C LEU A 154 -3.65 -13.46 -2.92
N THR A 155 -3.83 -13.06 -1.66
CA THR A 155 -4.24 -11.69 -1.31
C THR A 155 -3.28 -10.65 -1.87
N LEU A 156 -1.97 -10.83 -1.70
CA LEU A 156 -0.97 -9.91 -2.22
C LEU A 156 -0.97 -9.85 -3.75
N GLN A 157 -1.17 -10.99 -4.41
CA GLN A 157 -1.28 -11.06 -5.86
C GLN A 157 -2.51 -10.27 -6.34
N THR A 158 -3.69 -10.51 -5.77
CA THR A 158 -4.92 -9.79 -6.12
C THR A 158 -4.77 -8.27 -5.95
N LEU A 159 -4.16 -7.81 -4.86
CA LEU A 159 -3.92 -6.38 -4.63
C LEU A 159 -2.97 -5.78 -5.67
N ASN A 160 -1.92 -6.51 -6.06
CA ASN A 160 -0.99 -6.06 -7.09
C ASN A 160 -1.62 -6.04 -8.49
N ASP A 161 -2.46 -7.01 -8.82
CA ASP A 161 -3.19 -7.04 -10.09
C ASP A 161 -4.12 -5.82 -10.20
N LEU A 162 -4.85 -5.51 -9.13
CA LEU A 162 -5.66 -4.29 -9.04
C LEU A 162 -4.81 -3.02 -9.17
N ALA A 163 -3.71 -2.92 -8.42
CA ALA A 163 -2.82 -1.74 -8.50
C ALA A 163 -2.21 -1.56 -9.89
N TYR A 164 -1.86 -2.66 -10.57
CA TYR A 164 -1.32 -2.65 -11.92
C TYR A 164 -2.35 -2.12 -12.94
N LEU A 165 -3.60 -2.59 -12.86
CA LEU A 165 -4.67 -2.20 -13.78
C LEU A 165 -5.07 -0.73 -13.67
N TYR A 166 -4.93 -0.12 -12.49
CA TYR A 166 -5.49 1.20 -12.20
C TYR A 166 -4.46 2.28 -11.85
N SER A 167 -3.17 1.94 -11.70
CA SER A 167 -2.13 2.96 -11.62
C SER A 167 -1.85 3.56 -12.99
N ALA A 168 -1.60 4.87 -13.04
CA ALA A 168 -1.33 5.55 -14.30
C ALA A 168 -0.07 4.98 -14.97
N HIS A 169 -0.10 4.79 -16.28
CA HIS A 169 1.07 4.38 -17.08
C HIS A 169 1.91 5.60 -17.51
#